data_AF-A0A9J6FZZ2-F1
#
_entry.id   AF-A0A9J6FZZ2-F1
#
_cell.length_a   1.000
_cell.length_b   1.000
_cell.length_c   1.000
_cell.angle_alpha   90.00
_cell.angle_beta   90.00
_cell.angle_gamma   90.00
#
_symmetry.space_group_name_H-M   'P 1'
#
loop_
_entity.id
_entity.type
_entity.pdbx_description
1 polymer ?
#
loop_
_entity_poly.entity_id
_entity_poly.type
_entity_poly.pdbx_seq_one_letter_code
_entity_poly.pdbx_strand_id
1 'polypeptide(L)'
;MTDISHMSQMSLIFRYVRKSRDGTHVVKEDFAKFQDAHSSISDVDSPKECEGCCFTYEPSLTGEVLGKIVLNEINSMGLLQAKCVGIGTDGCSVMISEACGAVQEIRKKAVNAVRCPCFSHALNLSLSMSSSIKEVRHFMGGIVEATSFFTSSSKRNAVLQHVLKGQLSGLCETRMRRATQ
;
A
#
# COMPACT_ATOMS: atom_id res chain seq x y z
N MET A 1 8.78 -0.82 -1.69
CA MET A 1 8.55 -2.04 -0.89
C MET A 1 8.33 -3.17 -1.87
N THR A 2 9.18 -4.19 -1.80
CA THR A 2 9.28 -5.25 -2.81
C THR A 2 8.16 -6.27 -2.65
N ASP A 3 7.42 -6.50 -3.74
CA ASP A 3 6.40 -7.54 -3.86
C ASP A 3 7.06 -8.94 -3.90
N ILE A 4 6.27 -10.01 -3.76
CA ILE A 4 6.69 -11.42 -3.88
C ILE A 4 7.35 -11.68 -5.25
N SER A 5 7.05 -10.82 -6.24
CA SER A 5 7.70 -10.76 -7.55
C SER A 5 9.14 -10.21 -7.55
N HIS A 6 9.73 -9.88 -6.40
CA HIS A 6 11.02 -9.20 -6.28
C HIS A 6 11.09 -7.81 -6.96
N MET A 7 9.94 -7.23 -7.31
CA MET A 7 9.83 -5.89 -7.91
C MET A 7 9.21 -4.88 -6.94
N SER A 8 9.68 -3.63 -6.97
CA SER A 8 8.99 -2.52 -6.30
C SER A 8 7.83 -2.04 -7.17
N GLN A 9 6.62 -2.49 -6.85
CA GLN A 9 5.40 -2.09 -7.53
C GLN A 9 4.53 -1.20 -6.64
N MET A 10 3.81 -0.27 -7.28
CA MET A 10 2.80 0.58 -6.65
C MET A 10 1.47 0.39 -7.36
N SER A 11 0.40 0.05 -6.63
CA SER A 11 -0.94 0.01 -7.21
C SER A 11 -1.54 1.41 -7.30
N LEU A 12 -2.04 1.76 -8.48
CA LEU A 12 -2.76 3.00 -8.72
C LEU A 12 -4.26 2.71 -8.79
N ILE A 13 -5.01 3.36 -7.90
CA ILE A 13 -6.46 3.23 -7.78
C ILE A 13 -7.03 4.65 -7.74
N PHE A 14 -8.02 4.93 -8.59
CA PHE A 14 -8.70 6.22 -8.61
C PHE A 14 -10.09 6.08 -8.02
N ARG A 15 -10.35 6.87 -6.96
CA ARG A 15 -11.69 7.05 -6.41
C ARG A 15 -12.21 8.42 -6.82
N TYR A 16 -13.33 8.46 -7.53
CA TYR A 16 -13.87 9.69 -8.11
C TYR A 16 -15.40 9.74 -8.03
N VAL A 17 -15.95 10.95 -8.17
CA VAL A 17 -17.40 11.18 -8.18
C VAL A 17 -17.86 11.31 -9.63
N ARG A 18 -18.83 10.48 -10.02
CA ARG A 18 -19.44 10.51 -11.35
C ARG A 18 -20.92 10.88 -11.23
N LYS A 19 -21.37 11.82 -12.05
CA LYS A 19 -22.80 12.13 -12.18
C LYS A 19 -23.49 11.03 -12.99
N SER A 20 -24.56 10.46 -12.46
CA SER A 20 -25.43 9.51 -13.16
C SER A 20 -26.32 10.24 -14.18
N ARG A 21 -26.95 9.48 -15.08
CA ARG A 21 -27.92 10.00 -16.04
C ARG A 21 -29.12 10.65 -15.33
N ASP A 22 -29.45 10.15 -14.15
CA ASP A 22 -30.57 10.63 -13.32
C ASP A 22 -30.20 11.87 -12.48
N GLY A 23 -29.02 12.46 -12.70
CA GLY A 23 -28.55 13.65 -11.98
C GLY A 23 -27.92 13.40 -10.61
N THR A 24 -28.00 12.18 -10.09
CA THR A 24 -27.38 11.77 -8.81
C THR A 24 -25.86 11.67 -8.91
N HIS A 25 -25.15 11.90 -7.81
CA HIS A 25 -23.70 11.72 -7.73
C HIS A 25 -23.38 10.36 -7.10
N VAL A 26 -22.54 9.58 -7.78
CA VAL A 26 -22.12 8.25 -7.32
C VAL A 26 -20.61 8.23 -7.20
N VAL A 27 -20.11 7.75 -6.06
CA VAL A 27 -18.68 7.48 -5.86
C VAL A 27 -18.34 6.17 -6.58
N LYS A 28 -17.30 6.22 -7.42
CA LYS A 28 -16.73 5.05 -8.09
C LYS A 28 -15.27 4.90 -7.70
N GLU A 29 -14.80 3.67 -7.83
CA GLU A 29 -13.41 3.31 -7.64
C GLU A 29 -12.99 2.38 -8.76
N ASP A 30 -11.95 2.77 -9.49
CA ASP A 30 -11.41 1.98 -10.59
C ASP A 30 -9.91 1.75 -10.36
N PHE A 31 -9.50 0.49 -10.49
CA PHE A 31 -8.09 0.11 -10.54
C PHE A 31 -7.52 0.54 -11.90
N ALA A 32 -6.44 1.32 -11.87
CA ALA A 32 -5.79 1.76 -13.10
C ALA A 32 -4.76 0.75 -13.57
N LYS A 33 -3.73 0.51 -12.76
CA LYS A 33 -2.63 -0.41 -13.06
C LYS A 33 -1.70 -0.62 -11.87
N PHE A 34 -0.85 -1.63 -11.98
CA PHE A 34 0.39 -1.71 -11.23
C PHE A 34 1.44 -0.87 -11.95
N GLN A 35 1.96 0.13 -11.25
CA GLN A 35 3.08 0.92 -11.71
C GLN A 35 4.37 0.27 -11.20
N ASP A 36 5.19 -0.20 -12.12
CA ASP A 36 6.56 -0.58 -11.80
C ASP A 36 7.37 0.69 -11.56
N ALA A 37 7.90 0.81 -10.35
CA ALA A 37 8.59 1.99 -9.89
C ALA A 37 10.04 2.07 -10.37
N HIS A 38 10.65 0.96 -10.82
CA HIS A 38 12.05 0.94 -11.29
C HIS A 38 12.19 1.20 -12.79
N SER A 39 11.33 0.61 -13.62
CA SER A 39 11.38 0.80 -15.08
C SER A 39 10.99 2.21 -15.54
N SER A 40 10.26 2.96 -14.71
CA SER A 40 9.83 4.33 -15.03
C SER A 40 10.83 5.41 -14.58
N ILE A 41 11.97 5.02 -13.98
CA ILE A 41 13.06 5.95 -13.61
C ILE A 41 13.82 6.42 -14.86
N SER A 42 13.97 5.55 -15.87
CA SER A 42 14.65 5.88 -17.14
C SER A 42 13.90 6.90 -17.99
N ASP A 43 12.60 7.11 -17.77
CA ASP A 43 11.81 8.09 -18.51
C ASP A 43 11.81 9.49 -17.86
N VAL A 44 12.23 9.59 -16.58
CA VAL A 44 12.15 10.83 -15.79
C VAL A 44 13.54 11.45 -15.57
N ASP A 45 14.58 10.63 -15.46
CA ASP A 45 15.97 11.09 -15.43
C ASP A 45 16.56 11.04 -16.85
N SER A 46 16.63 12.19 -17.52
CA SER A 46 17.61 12.37 -18.60
C SER A 46 19.00 12.13 -17.98
N PRO A 47 19.82 11.20 -18.49
CA PRO A 47 21.15 11.00 -17.93
C PRO A 47 21.93 12.30 -18.04
N LYS A 48 22.27 12.90 -16.90
CA LYS A 48 23.36 13.88 -16.86
C LYS A 48 24.61 13.08 -17.17
N GLU A 49 25.12 13.19 -18.39
CA GLU A 49 26.43 12.66 -18.75
C GLU A 49 27.48 13.35 -17.88
N CYS A 50 27.86 12.71 -16.78
CA CYS A 50 29.12 12.97 -16.11
C CYS A 50 30.15 12.02 -16.73
N GLU A 51 30.91 12.54 -17.70
CA GLU A 51 32.08 11.85 -18.23
C GLU A 51 33.05 11.51 -17.09
N GLY A 52 33.28 10.21 -16.85
CA GLY A 52 34.45 9.75 -16.08
C GLY A 52 34.23 9.15 -14.69
N CYS A 53 33.07 8.56 -14.36
CA CYS A 53 32.92 7.80 -13.12
C CYS A 53 32.26 6.43 -13.34
N CYS A 54 33.00 5.35 -13.07
CA CYS A 54 32.47 3.99 -12.95
C CYS A 54 31.77 3.85 -11.59
N PHE A 55 30.50 4.22 -11.54
CA PHE A 55 29.62 3.88 -10.42
C PHE A 55 28.41 3.14 -10.97
N THR A 56 28.15 1.96 -10.45
CA THR A 56 26.92 1.21 -10.70
C THR A 56 25.76 2.05 -10.19
N TYR A 57 25.03 2.68 -11.10
CA TYR A 57 23.82 3.46 -10.82
C TYR A 57 22.76 2.51 -10.26
N GLU A 58 22.63 2.46 -8.94
CA GLU A 58 21.46 1.86 -8.30
C GLU A 58 20.36 2.93 -8.31
N PRO A 59 19.29 2.78 -9.11
CA PRO A 59 18.25 3.78 -9.19
C PRO A 59 17.52 3.86 -7.84
N SER A 60 17.79 4.90 -7.06
CA SER A 60 17.14 5.13 -5.77
C SER A 60 15.72 5.63 -6.00
N LEU A 61 14.73 4.85 -5.58
CA LEU A 61 13.32 5.24 -5.69
C LEU A 61 12.97 6.31 -4.64
N THR A 62 13.05 7.57 -5.02
CA THR A 62 12.70 8.71 -4.14
C THR A 62 11.22 9.04 -4.19
N GLY A 63 10.72 9.71 -3.15
CA GLY A 63 9.33 10.16 -3.10
C GLY A 63 8.99 11.12 -4.24
N GLU A 64 9.90 12.03 -4.58
CA GLU A 64 9.72 12.97 -5.70
C GLU A 64 9.54 12.25 -7.03
N VAL A 65 10.36 11.24 -7.32
CA VAL A 65 10.26 10.45 -8.56
C VAL A 65 8.91 9.73 -8.60
N LEU A 66 8.50 9.11 -7.49
CA LEU A 66 7.16 8.49 -7.39
C LEU A 66 6.04 9.50 -7.61
N GLY A 67 6.13 10.69 -7.01
CA GLY A 67 5.13 11.75 -7.18
C GLY A 67 5.02 12.20 -8.65
N LYS A 68 6.15 12.36 -9.34
CA LYS A 68 6.19 12.69 -10.77
C LYS A 68 5.59 11.59 -11.64
N ILE A 69 5.91 10.32 -11.35
CA ILE A 69 5.30 9.18 -12.05
C ILE A 69 3.78 9.22 -11.92
N VAL A 70 3.25 9.41 -10.70
CA VAL A 70 1.79 9.53 -10.48
C VAL A 70 1.19 10.71 -11.25
N LEU A 71 1.86 11.87 -11.27
CA LEU A 71 1.39 13.02 -12.02
C LEU A 71 1.36 12.78 -13.53
N ASN A 72 2.36 12.08 -14.07
CA ASN A 72 2.40 11.67 -15.47
C ASN A 72 1.25 10.72 -15.82
N GLU A 73 0.90 9.79 -14.92
CA GLU A 73 -0.25 8.90 -15.11
C GLU A 73 -1.60 9.62 -15.05
N ILE A 74 -1.74 10.57 -14.14
CA ILE A 74 -2.95 11.41 -14.07
C ILE A 74 -3.09 12.20 -15.40
N ASN A 75 -1.99 12.73 -15.93
CA ASN A 75 -1.97 13.43 -17.21
C ASN A 75 -2.29 12.50 -18.40
N SER A 76 -1.72 11.30 -18.45
CA SER A 76 -1.92 10.35 -19.55
C SER A 76 -3.39 9.89 -19.65
N MET A 77 -4.09 9.85 -18.52
CA MET A 77 -5.53 9.54 -18.45
C MET A 77 -6.44 10.75 -18.70
N GLY A 78 -5.87 11.94 -18.94
CA GLY A 78 -6.62 13.19 -19.16
C GLY A 78 -7.34 13.70 -17.91
N LEU A 79 -6.90 13.30 -16.71
CA LEU A 79 -7.47 13.73 -15.45
C LEU A 79 -6.86 15.07 -15.02
N LEU A 80 -7.69 15.98 -14.51
CA LEU A 80 -7.24 17.30 -14.05
C LEU A 80 -6.71 17.21 -12.62
N GLN A 81 -5.43 17.51 -12.42
CA GLN A 81 -4.79 17.51 -11.08
C GLN A 81 -5.47 18.48 -10.12
N ALA A 82 -5.96 19.62 -10.62
CA ALA A 82 -6.66 20.63 -9.83
C ALA A 82 -7.97 20.11 -9.20
N LYS A 83 -8.57 19.05 -9.78
CA LYS A 83 -9.77 18.38 -9.26
C LYS A 83 -9.46 17.25 -8.28
N CYS A 84 -8.18 16.94 -8.06
CA CYS A 84 -7.79 15.98 -7.04
C CYS A 84 -7.97 16.60 -5.66
N VAL A 85 -8.80 15.94 -4.85
CA VAL A 85 -9.17 16.36 -3.48
C VAL A 85 -8.61 15.44 -2.41
N GLY A 86 -8.07 14.28 -2.79
CA GLY A 86 -7.59 13.28 -1.84
C GLY A 86 -6.45 12.44 -2.39
N ILE A 87 -5.46 12.15 -1.55
CA ILE A 87 -4.33 11.27 -1.85
C ILE A 87 -4.25 10.21 -0.76
N GLY A 88 -4.51 8.94 -1.10
CA GLY A 88 -4.46 7.81 -0.16
C GLY A 88 -3.13 7.05 -0.27
N THR A 89 -2.32 7.07 0.79
CA THR A 89 -1.01 6.39 0.81
C THR A 89 -0.74 5.73 2.17
N ASP A 90 0.22 4.80 2.21
CA ASP A 90 0.77 4.34 3.49
C ASP A 90 1.59 5.45 4.19
N GLY A 91 2.04 5.16 5.40
CA GLY A 91 2.86 6.06 6.22
C GLY A 91 4.35 5.91 5.97
N CYS A 92 4.78 5.29 4.87
CA CYS A 92 6.21 5.12 4.59
C CYS A 92 6.89 6.47 4.35
N SER A 93 8.13 6.65 4.82
CA SER A 93 8.88 7.90 4.70
C SER A 93 8.98 8.40 3.26
N VAL A 94 9.14 7.50 2.29
CA VAL A 94 9.16 7.82 0.84
C VAL A 94 7.86 8.48 0.38
N MET A 95 6.72 8.13 0.99
CA MET A 95 5.42 8.69 0.63
C MET A 95 5.15 10.02 1.35
N ILE A 96 5.49 10.11 2.65
CA ILE A 96 5.03 11.19 3.53
C ILE A 96 6.09 12.22 3.93
N SER A 97 7.36 12.02 3.59
CA SER A 97 8.46 12.93 3.96
C SER A 97 8.15 14.38 3.60
N GLU A 98 8.28 15.30 4.55
CA GLU A 98 8.03 16.72 4.32
C GLU A 98 8.99 17.33 3.29
N ALA A 99 10.24 16.86 3.27
CA ALA A 99 11.27 17.39 2.39
C ALA A 99 11.17 16.82 0.96
N CYS A 100 10.91 15.52 0.81
CA CYS A 100 11.06 14.80 -0.46
C CYS A 100 10.03 13.69 -0.69
N GLY A 101 8.87 13.79 -0.04
CA GLY A 101 7.81 12.78 -0.13
C GLY A 101 6.96 12.87 -1.39
N ALA A 102 6.46 11.72 -1.84
CA ALA A 102 5.59 11.65 -3.03
C ALA A 102 4.30 12.47 -2.88
N VAL A 103 3.71 12.49 -1.69
CA VAL A 103 2.50 13.28 -1.43
C VAL A 103 2.78 14.78 -1.60
N GLN A 104 3.92 15.25 -1.12
CA GLN A 104 4.34 16.64 -1.20
C GLN A 104 4.54 17.04 -2.67
N GLU A 105 5.20 16.20 -3.45
CA GLU A 105 5.38 16.42 -4.89
C GLU A 105 4.03 16.51 -5.64
N ILE A 106 3.11 15.58 -5.37
CA ILE A 106 1.77 15.59 -5.99
C ILE A 106 1.00 16.85 -5.59
N ARG A 107 1.08 17.27 -4.32
CA ARG A 107 0.39 18.47 -3.81
C ARG A 107 0.89 19.78 -4.43
N LYS A 108 2.08 19.81 -5.05
CA LYS A 108 2.53 20.97 -5.85
C LYS A 108 1.58 21.25 -7.03
N LYS A 109 0.93 20.22 -7.58
CA LYS A 109 -0.04 20.35 -8.69
C LYS A 109 -1.49 20.17 -8.22
N ALA A 110 -1.72 19.26 -7.28
CA ALA A 110 -3.01 19.00 -6.67
C ALA A 110 -3.15 19.78 -5.33
N VAL A 111 -3.22 21.11 -5.41
CA VAL A 111 -3.20 22.00 -4.23
C VAL A 111 -4.35 21.75 -3.25
N ASN A 112 -5.49 21.27 -3.75
CA ASN A 112 -6.68 20.97 -2.96
C ASN A 112 -6.68 19.55 -2.36
N ALA A 113 -5.65 18.75 -2.66
CA ALA A 113 -5.62 17.37 -2.21
C ALA A 113 -5.22 17.25 -0.74
N VAL A 114 -6.06 16.56 0.03
CA VAL A 114 -5.80 16.20 1.42
C VAL A 114 -5.23 14.79 1.48
N ARG A 115 -4.17 14.59 2.25
CA ARG A 115 -3.60 13.27 2.46
C ARG A 115 -4.48 12.45 3.40
N CYS A 116 -4.83 11.24 2.97
CA CYS A 116 -5.53 10.24 3.77
C CYS A 116 -4.57 9.09 4.12
N PRO A 117 -4.27 8.85 5.41
CA PRO A 117 -3.49 7.68 5.80
C PRO A 117 -4.18 6.38 5.47
N CYS A 118 -3.39 5.35 5.15
CA CYS A 118 -3.87 3.97 5.18
C CYS A 118 -4.26 3.58 6.62
N PHE A 119 -5.56 3.53 6.91
CA PHE A 119 -6.07 3.10 8.22
C PHE A 119 -5.69 1.66 8.56
N SER A 120 -5.57 0.77 7.56
CA SER A 120 -5.09 -0.59 7.78
C SER A 120 -3.65 -0.61 8.31
N HIS A 121 -2.80 0.31 7.83
CA HIS A 121 -1.45 0.47 8.36
C HIS A 121 -1.45 1.03 9.78
N ALA A 122 -2.27 2.06 10.05
CA ALA A 122 -2.40 2.65 11.38
C ALA A 122 -2.91 1.63 12.42
N LEU A 123 -3.95 0.87 12.08
CA LEU A 123 -4.47 -0.21 12.91
C LEU A 123 -3.39 -1.27 13.18
N ASN A 124 -2.64 -1.65 12.15
CA ASN A 124 -1.59 -2.64 12.32
C ASN A 124 -0.47 -2.15 13.24
N LEU A 125 -0.08 -0.88 13.12
CA LEU A 125 0.86 -0.26 14.03
C LEU A 125 0.32 -0.30 15.47
N SER A 126 -0.95 0.05 15.68
CA SER A 126 -1.59 -0.04 16.99
C SER A 126 -1.56 -1.47 17.56
N LEU A 127 -1.88 -2.49 16.75
CA LEU A 127 -1.84 -3.90 17.16
C LEU A 127 -0.42 -4.35 17.51
N SER A 128 0.57 -3.92 16.72
CA SER A 128 1.99 -4.18 17.00
C SER A 128 2.41 -3.55 18.34
N MET A 129 2.02 -2.31 18.58
CA MET A 129 2.28 -1.62 19.85
C MET A 129 1.57 -2.29 21.03
N SER A 130 0.32 -2.72 20.88
CA SER A 130 -0.39 -3.49 21.91
C SER A 130 0.29 -4.83 22.20
N SER A 131 0.97 -5.41 21.20
CA SER A 131 1.79 -6.62 21.39
C SER A 131 3.05 -6.36 22.21
N SER A 132 3.34 -5.15 22.67
CA SER A 132 4.34 -4.93 23.72
C SER A 132 3.85 -5.38 25.11
N ILE A 133 2.54 -5.47 25.31
CA ILE A 133 1.89 -5.92 26.55
C ILE A 133 1.92 -7.46 26.59
N LYS A 134 2.45 -8.02 27.68
CA LYS A 134 2.71 -9.47 27.81
C LYS A 134 1.41 -10.28 27.75
N GLU A 135 0.38 -9.82 28.43
CA GLU A 135 -0.94 -10.44 28.53
C GLU A 135 -1.59 -10.51 27.14
N VAL A 136 -1.51 -9.42 26.38
CA VAL A 136 -2.02 -9.35 25.00
C VAL A 136 -1.26 -10.32 24.11
N ARG A 137 0.07 -10.38 24.19
CA ARG A 137 0.87 -11.35 23.42
C ARG A 137 0.51 -12.79 23.74
N HIS A 138 0.39 -13.13 25.03
CA HIS A 138 0.08 -14.49 25.45
C HIS A 138 -1.30 -14.92 24.95
N PHE A 139 -2.30 -14.05 25.10
CA PHE A 139 -3.65 -14.30 24.61
C PHE A 139 -3.66 -14.52 23.09
N MET A 140 -3.01 -13.62 22.34
CA MET A 140 -2.90 -13.75 20.89
C MET A 140 -2.13 -15.01 20.47
N GLY A 141 -1.07 -15.37 21.19
CA GLY A 141 -0.33 -16.61 20.99
C GLY A 141 -1.20 -17.85 21.16
N GLY A 142 -2.04 -17.90 22.20
CA GLY A 142 -2.99 -18.99 22.41
C GLY A 142 -4.00 -19.14 21.27
N ILE A 143 -4.52 -18.03 20.74
CA ILE A 143 -5.42 -18.06 19.57
C ILE A 143 -4.68 -18.60 18.34
N VAL A 144 -3.44 -18.17 18.11
CA VAL A 144 -2.61 -18.61 16.99
C VAL A 144 -2.33 -20.11 17.08
N GLU A 145 -1.94 -20.59 18.25
CA GLU A 145 -1.64 -22.00 18.50
C GLU A 145 -2.88 -22.87 18.35
N ALA A 146 -4.01 -22.48 18.94
CA ALA A 146 -5.28 -23.21 18.78
C ALA A 146 -5.73 -23.25 17.32
N THR A 147 -5.63 -22.13 16.60
CA THR A 147 -5.97 -22.09 15.16
C THR A 147 -5.05 -23.01 14.37
N SER A 148 -3.74 -22.92 14.58
CA SER A 148 -2.73 -23.77 13.94
C SER A 148 -2.94 -25.25 14.23
N PHE A 149 -3.31 -25.61 15.45
CA PHE A 149 -3.64 -26.97 15.84
C PHE A 149 -4.76 -27.53 14.95
N PHE A 150 -5.88 -26.82 14.79
CA PHE A 150 -6.98 -27.32 13.97
C PHE A 150 -6.69 -27.27 12.46
N THR A 151 -6.04 -26.22 11.96
CA THR A 151 -5.80 -26.06 10.52
C THR A 151 -4.69 -26.94 9.96
N SER A 152 -3.70 -27.32 10.78
CA SER A 152 -2.58 -28.19 10.37
C SER A 152 -2.95 -29.67 10.15
N SER A 153 -4.19 -30.08 10.45
CA SER A 153 -4.65 -31.45 10.22
C SER A 153 -6.06 -31.47 9.65
N SER A 154 -6.22 -32.07 8.48
CA SER A 154 -7.53 -32.28 7.84
C SER A 154 -8.50 -33.06 8.74
N LYS A 155 -8.00 -34.04 9.50
CA LYS A 155 -8.82 -34.82 10.46
C LYS A 155 -9.34 -33.95 11.60
N ARG A 156 -8.47 -33.12 12.20
CA ARG A 156 -8.86 -32.21 13.30
C ARG A 156 -9.83 -31.13 12.81
N ASN A 157 -9.59 -30.58 11.63
CA ASN A 157 -10.49 -29.62 11.00
C ASN A 157 -11.86 -30.25 10.69
N ALA A 158 -11.91 -31.50 10.21
CA ALA A 158 -13.17 -32.21 9.95
C ALA A 158 -13.98 -32.43 11.23
N VAL A 159 -13.33 -32.82 12.34
CA VAL A 159 -14.00 -32.95 13.65
C VAL A 159 -14.51 -31.59 14.12
N LEU A 160 -13.71 -30.53 13.99
CA LEU A 160 -14.10 -29.17 14.35
C LEU A 160 -15.33 -28.71 13.56
N GLN A 161 -15.34 -28.94 12.24
CA GLN A 161 -16.47 -28.62 11.36
C GLN A 161 -17.73 -29.40 11.74
N HIS A 162 -17.59 -30.68 12.09
CA HIS A 162 -18.71 -31.50 12.52
C HIS A 162 -19.34 -30.98 13.83
N VAL A 163 -18.52 -30.55 14.79
CA VAL A 163 -18.98 -30.05 16.09
C VAL A 163 -19.55 -28.63 15.99
N LEU A 164 -18.86 -27.72 15.32
CA LEU A 164 -19.23 -26.29 15.26
C LEU A 164 -20.16 -25.93 14.09
N LYS A 165 -20.39 -26.85 13.14
CA LYS A 165 -21.13 -26.61 11.89
C LYS A 165 -20.59 -25.42 11.09
N GLY A 166 -19.29 -25.13 11.24
CA GLY A 166 -18.61 -24.00 10.63
C GLY A 166 -17.12 -24.30 10.44
N GLN A 167 -16.47 -23.54 9.57
CA GLN A 167 -15.05 -23.71 9.27
C GLN A 167 -14.24 -22.60 9.94
N LEU A 168 -13.17 -22.99 10.64
CA LEU A 168 -12.19 -22.03 11.11
C LEU A 168 -11.33 -21.60 9.91
N SER A 169 -11.39 -20.31 9.56
CA SER A 169 -10.48 -19.74 8.58
C SER A 169 -9.08 -19.65 9.16
N GLY A 170 -8.07 -20.03 8.38
CA GLY A 170 -6.67 -19.79 8.76
C GLY A 170 -6.41 -18.32 9.06
N LEU A 171 -5.39 -18.05 9.86
CA LEU A 171 -4.99 -16.67 10.11
C LEU A 171 -4.50 -16.05 8.80
N CYS A 172 -4.97 -14.84 8.52
CA CYS A 172 -4.50 -14.09 7.37
C CYS A 172 -3.03 -13.73 7.57
N GLU A 173 -2.15 -14.36 6.79
CA GLU A 173 -0.74 -13.99 6.66
C GLU A 173 -0.60 -12.71 5.81
N THR A 174 -1.37 -11.67 6.10
CA THR A 174 -1.12 -10.39 5.45
C THR A 174 0.19 -9.82 6.00
N ARG A 175 0.98 -9.25 5.09
CA ARG A 175 2.18 -8.42 5.25
C ARG A 175 2.25 -7.54 6.50
N MET A 176 1.08 -7.18 7.05
CA MET A 176 0.88 -6.35 8.23
C MET A 176 1.17 -7.12 9.54
N ARG A 177 0.96 -8.44 9.65
CA ARG A 177 1.12 -9.19 10.91
C ARG A 177 2.55 -9.54 11.35
N ARG A 178 3.59 -9.22 10.57
CA ARG A 178 4.96 -9.40 11.05
C ARG A 178 5.32 -8.24 11.98
N ALA A 179 4.83 -8.32 13.22
CA ALA A 179 5.58 -7.77 14.35
C ALA A 179 6.95 -8.44 14.28
N THR A 180 7.97 -7.62 14.01
CA THR A 180 9.37 -8.00 13.87
C THR A 180 9.82 -8.90 15.02
N GLN A 181 10.57 -9.97 14.66
CA GLN A 181 11.64 -10.47 15.53
C GLN A 181 12.72 -9.40 15.65
#